data_AF-A0A2H0A3C8-F1
#
_entry.id   AF-A0A2H0A3C8-F1
#
_cell.length_a   1.000
_cell.length_b   1.000
_cell.length_c   1.000
_cell.angle_alpha   90.00
_cell.angle_beta   90.00
_cell.angle_gamma   90.00
#
_symmetry.space_group_name_H-M   'P 1'
#
loop_
_entity.id
_entity.type
_entity.pdbx_description
1 polymer ?
#
loop_
_entity_poly.entity_id
_entity_poly.type
_entity_poly.pdbx_seq_one_letter_code
_entity_poly.pdbx_strand_id
1 'polypeptide(L)'
;MSDVKALIGAAEKQQITVPDIKDQPNAKETADVFTSKEYQKRLQEQINALRPQLYPDIEPSGPPSISRKDNQQNAFLMQDERIYLFVSSSMPQSTLKTYAADLDKLRDKNIIMVMRGFVGGVRVIKPTLAFIDSVLIKDQNCDSANSKCDAYQININIDPALFLTYGVQTVPAIVYARGVNETEMEKGQGATGSAASDAYIISGDVPFEYALAEITKESKSSQIENILKKLRRGFY
;
A
#
# COMPACT_ATOMS: atom_id res chain seq x y z
N MET A 1 19.28 -22.76 -11.58
CA MET A 1 19.39 -22.82 -10.10
C MET A 1 20.79 -22.51 -9.58
N SER A 2 21.84 -22.43 -10.41
CA SER A 2 23.21 -22.13 -9.96
C SER A 2 23.46 -20.63 -9.67
N ASP A 3 22.70 -19.74 -10.28
CA ASP A 3 22.99 -18.29 -10.25
C ASP A 3 22.40 -17.53 -9.05
N VAL A 4 21.28 -18.01 -8.49
CA VAL A 4 20.66 -17.36 -7.31
C VAL A 4 21.52 -17.53 -6.06
N LYS A 5 22.19 -18.68 -5.93
CA LYS A 5 23.10 -18.95 -4.80
C LYS A 5 24.39 -18.12 -4.90
N ALA A 6 24.82 -17.77 -6.11
CA ALA A 6 25.95 -16.88 -6.37
C ALA A 6 25.61 -15.41 -6.03
N LEU A 7 24.39 -14.97 -6.33
CA LEU A 7 23.90 -13.62 -5.99
C LEU A 7 23.73 -13.41 -4.48
N ILE A 8 23.24 -14.42 -3.74
CA ILE A 8 23.14 -14.36 -2.27
C ILE A 8 24.53 -14.33 -1.62
N GLY A 9 25.50 -15.11 -2.14
CA GLY A 9 26.87 -15.09 -1.65
C GLY A 9 27.64 -13.80 -1.96
N ALA A 10 27.24 -13.05 -2.99
CA ALA A 10 27.80 -11.73 -3.29
C ALA A 10 27.28 -10.64 -2.34
N ALA A 11 26.02 -10.74 -1.89
CA ALA A 11 25.42 -9.83 -0.91
C ALA A 11 26.00 -10.00 0.50
N GLU A 12 26.39 -11.23 0.90
CA GLU A 12 27.02 -11.50 2.20
C GLU A 12 28.40 -10.83 2.38
N LYS A 13 29.08 -10.47 1.28
CA LYS A 13 30.42 -9.84 1.33
C LYS A 13 30.41 -8.31 1.28
N GLN A 14 29.25 -7.68 1.06
CA GLN A 14 29.16 -6.23 1.02
C GLN A 14 28.67 -5.68 2.37
N GLN A 15 29.61 -5.32 3.23
CA GLN A 15 29.31 -4.42 4.34
C GLN A 15 28.87 -3.07 3.77
N ILE A 16 27.57 -2.79 3.85
CA ILE A 16 27.06 -1.45 3.62
C ILE A 16 27.54 -0.60 4.79
N THR A 17 28.66 0.09 4.61
CA THR A 17 29.13 1.08 5.57
C THR A 17 28.19 2.27 5.50
N VAL A 18 27.19 2.29 6.38
CA VAL A 18 26.38 3.49 6.61
C VAL A 18 27.34 4.55 7.16
N PRO A 19 27.47 5.73 6.52
CA PRO A 19 28.34 6.77 7.03
C PRO A 19 27.87 7.18 8.44
N ASP A 20 28.80 7.13 9.39
CA ASP A 20 28.60 7.56 10.78
C ASP A 20 28.42 9.09 10.80
N ILE A 21 27.17 9.55 10.79
CA ILE A 21 26.84 10.96 10.96
C ILE A 21 26.86 11.23 12.47
N LYS A 22 28.07 11.49 12.99
CA LYS A 22 28.26 12.04 14.33
C LYS A 22 27.50 13.37 14.43
N ASP A 23 26.57 13.42 15.38
CA ASP A 23 25.89 14.59 15.94
C ASP A 23 26.10 15.92 15.20
N GLN A 24 25.14 16.31 14.36
CA GLN A 24 25.05 17.68 13.86
C GLN A 24 23.76 18.35 14.35
N PRO A 25 23.85 19.42 15.15
CA PRO A 25 22.71 20.00 15.87
C PRO A 25 21.76 20.84 15.00
N ASN A 26 21.96 20.90 13.67
CA ASN A 26 21.16 21.74 12.77
C ASN A 26 20.60 20.95 11.58
N ALA A 27 19.36 20.48 11.71
CA ALA A 27 18.62 19.80 10.65
C ALA A 27 18.52 20.60 9.32
N LYS A 28 18.68 21.93 9.38
CA LYS A 28 18.69 22.81 8.19
C LYS A 28 19.96 22.63 7.36
N GLU A 29 21.13 22.61 7.98
CA GLU A 29 22.40 22.39 7.25
C GLU A 29 22.46 20.98 6.65
N THR A 30 21.91 19.98 7.35
CA THR A 30 21.80 18.62 6.80
C THR A 30 20.85 18.55 5.60
N ALA A 31 19.76 19.31 5.61
CA ALA A 31 18.85 19.40 4.45
C ALA A 31 19.50 20.14 3.26
N ASP A 32 20.28 21.19 3.53
CA ASP A 32 21.01 21.93 2.49
C ASP A 32 22.11 21.06 1.85
N VAL A 33 22.82 20.26 2.64
CA VAL A 33 23.80 19.28 2.14
C VAL A 33 23.11 18.18 1.32
N PHE A 34 21.97 17.67 1.80
CA PHE A 34 21.21 16.64 1.08
C PHE A 34 20.67 17.16 -0.25
N THR A 35 20.24 18.42 -0.33
CA THR A 35 19.73 19.05 -1.56
C THR A 35 20.82 19.57 -2.48
N SER A 36 22.08 19.58 -2.04
CA SER A 36 23.20 20.03 -2.88
C SER A 36 23.36 19.19 -4.15
N LYS A 37 23.69 19.84 -5.26
CA LYS A 37 23.84 19.19 -6.57
C LYS A 37 24.90 18.10 -6.58
N GLU A 38 26.00 18.31 -5.85
CA GLU A 38 27.09 17.35 -5.76
C GLU A 38 26.69 16.08 -5.00
N TYR A 39 25.97 16.23 -3.88
CA TYR A 39 25.49 15.11 -3.10
C TYR A 39 24.43 14.30 -3.86
N GLN A 40 23.46 14.98 -4.49
CA GLN A 40 22.44 14.36 -5.33
C GLN A 40 23.07 13.58 -6.50
N LYS A 41 24.10 14.13 -7.14
CA LYS A 41 24.82 13.46 -8.22
C LYS A 41 25.49 12.17 -7.75
N ARG A 42 26.19 12.20 -6.62
CA ARG A 42 26.84 11.01 -6.03
C ARG A 42 25.82 9.95 -5.62
N LEU A 43 24.70 10.38 -5.02
CA LEU A 43 23.60 9.49 -4.64
C LEU A 43 23.01 8.79 -5.87
N GLN A 44 22.81 9.54 -6.95
CA GLN A 44 22.27 9.01 -8.20
C GLN A 44 23.25 8.05 -8.90
N GLU A 45 24.55 8.35 -8.87
CA GLU A 45 25.60 7.43 -9.35
C GLU A 45 25.61 6.11 -8.56
N GLN A 46 25.48 6.18 -7.23
CA GLN A 46 25.40 4.99 -6.38
C GLN A 46 24.12 4.18 -6.60
N ILE A 47 22.96 4.84 -6.72
CA ILE A 47 21.69 4.19 -7.06
C ILE A 47 21.81 3.47 -8.40
N ASN A 48 22.42 4.10 -9.40
CA ASN A 48 22.62 3.51 -10.72
C ASN A 48 23.59 2.33 -10.69
N ALA A 49 24.63 2.38 -9.86
CA ALA A 49 25.58 1.28 -9.70
C ALA A 49 24.97 0.04 -9.00
N LEU A 50 24.01 0.25 -8.10
CA LEU A 50 23.31 -0.82 -7.37
C LEU A 50 22.12 -1.38 -8.15
N ARG A 51 21.52 -0.59 -9.04
CA ARG A 51 20.35 -0.97 -9.84
C ARG A 51 20.48 -2.32 -10.57
N PRO A 52 21.57 -2.62 -11.32
CA PRO A 52 21.70 -3.90 -12.01
C PRO A 52 21.95 -5.09 -11.07
N GLN A 53 22.40 -4.84 -9.83
CA GLN A 53 22.57 -5.90 -8.82
C GLN A 53 21.25 -6.25 -8.13
N LEU A 54 20.34 -5.28 -8.00
CA LEU A 54 19.01 -5.45 -7.41
C LEU A 54 17.98 -5.97 -8.42
N TYR A 55 18.15 -5.64 -9.71
CA TYR A 55 17.22 -5.99 -10.79
C TYR A 55 17.98 -6.36 -12.08
N PRO A 56 18.58 -7.56 -12.17
CA PRO A 56 19.42 -7.96 -13.30
C PRO A 56 18.65 -8.11 -14.63
N ASP A 57 17.32 -8.25 -14.61
CA ASP A 57 16.49 -8.56 -15.78
C ASP A 57 15.75 -7.35 -16.39
N ILE A 58 16.05 -6.11 -15.96
CA ILE A 58 15.34 -4.90 -16.42
C ILE A 58 16.29 -4.05 -17.30
N GLU A 59 16.07 -4.06 -18.61
CA GLU A 59 16.76 -3.17 -19.54
C GLU A 59 16.45 -1.68 -19.29
N PRO A 60 17.36 -0.75 -19.65
CA PRO A 60 17.31 0.65 -19.24
C PRO A 60 16.31 1.45 -20.08
N SER A 61 15.02 1.22 -19.87
CA SER A 61 13.95 2.07 -20.39
C SER A 61 13.07 2.58 -19.25
N GLY A 62 13.37 3.79 -18.79
CA GLY A 62 12.49 4.61 -17.96
C GLY A 62 12.39 4.26 -16.47
N PRO A 63 11.82 5.15 -15.64
CA PRO A 63 11.41 4.80 -14.29
C PRO A 63 10.48 3.58 -14.38
N PRO A 64 10.54 2.63 -13.42
CA PRO A 64 9.75 1.42 -13.48
C PRO A 64 8.28 1.79 -13.50
N SER A 65 7.68 1.82 -14.70
CA SER A 65 6.27 1.59 -14.82
C SER A 65 6.13 0.11 -14.51
N ILE A 66 5.58 -0.18 -13.33
CA ILE A 66 5.03 -1.50 -13.08
C ILE A 66 3.92 -1.62 -14.12
N SER A 67 4.23 -2.20 -15.28
CA SER A 67 3.23 -2.68 -16.21
C SER A 67 2.56 -3.85 -15.51
N ARG A 68 1.69 -3.55 -14.54
CA ARG A 68 0.61 -4.46 -14.17
C ARG A 68 -0.09 -4.69 -15.50
N LYS A 69 -0.01 -5.92 -16.03
CA LYS A 69 -0.92 -6.37 -17.11
C LYS A 69 -2.26 -5.70 -16.86
N ASP A 70 -2.88 -5.07 -17.85
CA ASP A 70 -4.22 -4.47 -17.72
C ASP A 70 -5.17 -5.49 -17.10
N ASN A 71 -5.28 -5.45 -15.77
CA ASN A 71 -5.80 -6.56 -14.99
C ASN A 71 -7.26 -6.26 -14.75
N GLN A 72 -8.09 -6.29 -15.82
CA GLN A 72 -9.54 -6.07 -15.81
C GLN A 72 -10.06 -5.39 -14.53
N GLN A 73 -9.62 -4.15 -14.29
CA GLN A 73 -10.01 -3.43 -13.09
C GLN A 73 -11.45 -2.99 -13.30
N ASN A 74 -12.32 -3.35 -12.37
CA ASN A 74 -13.69 -2.86 -12.43
C ASN A 74 -13.66 -1.40 -11.96
N ALA A 75 -14.38 -0.52 -12.66
CA ALA A 75 -14.61 0.84 -12.22
C ALA A 75 -16.04 0.93 -11.65
N PHE A 76 -16.22 0.52 -10.40
CA PHE A 76 -17.47 0.71 -9.68
C PHE A 76 -17.56 2.14 -9.14
N LEU A 77 -16.48 2.64 -8.56
CA LEU A 77 -16.45 3.99 -7.99
C LEU A 77 -16.15 5.05 -9.06
N MET A 78 -16.68 6.26 -8.86
CA MET A 78 -16.29 7.42 -9.66
C MET A 78 -14.86 7.86 -9.34
N GLN A 79 -14.25 8.71 -10.18
CA GLN A 79 -12.85 9.13 -10.01
C GLN A 79 -12.60 9.89 -8.71
N ASP A 80 -13.60 10.63 -8.24
CA ASP A 80 -13.59 11.40 -7.01
C ASP A 80 -14.11 10.60 -5.80
N GLU A 81 -14.36 9.30 -5.96
CA GLU A 81 -14.86 8.44 -4.90
C GLU A 81 -13.82 7.40 -4.49
N ARG A 82 -13.68 7.19 -3.19
CA ARG A 82 -12.72 6.23 -2.63
C ARG A 82 -13.35 5.46 -1.49
N ILE A 83 -13.04 4.17 -1.40
CA ILE A 83 -13.29 3.37 -0.20
C ILE A 83 -11.95 3.02 0.42
N TYR A 84 -11.75 3.44 1.66
CA TYR A 84 -10.59 3.10 2.45
C TYR A 84 -10.96 2.05 3.51
N LEU A 85 -10.24 0.94 3.52
CA LEU A 85 -10.32 -0.07 4.56
C LEU A 85 -9.08 0.05 5.44
N PHE A 86 -9.24 0.66 6.61
CA PHE A 86 -8.17 0.86 7.58
C PHE A 86 -7.92 -0.41 8.39
N VAL A 87 -6.67 -0.87 8.40
CA VAL A 87 -6.25 -2.12 9.05
C VAL A 87 -4.96 -1.97 9.85
N SER A 88 -4.66 -2.97 10.68
CA SER A 88 -3.43 -3.09 11.46
C SER A 88 -2.91 -4.52 11.43
N SER A 89 -1.60 -4.69 11.59
CA SER A 89 -0.97 -6.00 11.76
C SER A 89 -1.34 -6.72 13.06
N SER A 90 -1.96 -6.01 14.01
CA SER A 90 -2.52 -6.60 15.23
C SER A 90 -3.86 -7.30 15.02
N MET A 91 -4.49 -7.15 13.86
CA MET A 91 -5.76 -7.80 13.55
C MET A 91 -5.54 -9.30 13.24
N PRO A 92 -6.54 -10.17 13.51
CA PRO A 92 -6.46 -11.57 13.14
C PRO A 92 -6.25 -11.76 11.63
N GLN A 93 -5.35 -12.68 11.26
CA GLN A 93 -5.03 -12.95 9.86
C GLN A 93 -6.24 -13.45 9.06
N SER A 94 -7.13 -14.21 9.69
CA SER A 94 -8.40 -14.66 9.08
C SER A 94 -9.29 -13.49 8.66
N THR A 95 -9.40 -12.46 9.51
CA THR A 95 -10.17 -11.25 9.24
C THR A 95 -9.56 -10.47 8.07
N LEU A 96 -8.24 -10.26 8.09
CA LEU A 96 -7.52 -9.57 7.01
C LEU A 96 -7.66 -10.29 5.66
N LYS A 97 -7.56 -11.62 5.66
CA LYS A 97 -7.76 -12.44 4.45
C LYS A 97 -9.20 -12.40 3.94
N THR A 98 -10.18 -12.35 4.84
CA THR A 98 -11.59 -12.20 4.47
C THR A 98 -11.81 -10.87 3.75
N TYR A 99 -11.29 -9.78 4.29
CA TYR A 99 -11.31 -8.50 3.61
C TYR A 99 -10.57 -8.54 2.27
N ALA A 100 -9.36 -9.11 2.22
CA ALA A 100 -8.60 -9.22 0.98
C ALA A 100 -9.36 -10.00 -0.11
N ALA A 101 -10.08 -11.06 0.27
CA ALA A 101 -10.94 -11.80 -0.65
C ALA A 101 -12.10 -10.95 -1.19
N ASP A 102 -12.75 -10.16 -0.34
CA ASP A 102 -13.83 -9.29 -0.78
C ASP A 102 -13.33 -8.17 -1.71
N LEU A 103 -12.17 -7.58 -1.41
CA LEU A 103 -11.54 -6.57 -2.27
C LEU A 103 -11.07 -7.18 -3.61
N ASP A 104 -10.54 -8.41 -3.63
CA ASP A 104 -10.14 -9.12 -4.87
C ASP A 104 -11.33 -9.48 -5.77
N LYS A 105 -12.54 -9.66 -5.22
CA LYS A 105 -13.76 -9.83 -6.04
C LYS A 105 -14.13 -8.54 -6.77
N LEU A 106 -13.80 -7.40 -6.17
CA LEU A 106 -14.13 -6.07 -6.69
C LEU A 106 -13.10 -5.59 -7.70
N ARG A 107 -11.80 -5.78 -7.45
CA ARG A 107 -10.71 -5.34 -8.34
C ARG A 107 -10.82 -3.88 -8.78
N ASP A 108 -11.33 -3.03 -7.89
CA ASP A 108 -11.46 -1.60 -8.14
C ASP A 108 -10.24 -0.87 -7.59
N LYS A 109 -9.65 -0.01 -8.42
CA LYS A 109 -8.46 0.78 -8.06
C LYS A 109 -8.73 1.81 -6.95
N ASN A 110 -9.97 2.25 -6.82
CA ASN A 110 -10.40 3.26 -5.85
C ASN A 110 -10.77 2.64 -4.49
N ILE A 111 -10.62 1.32 -4.35
CA ILE A 111 -10.76 0.61 -3.07
C ILE A 111 -9.36 0.24 -2.57
N ILE A 112 -8.99 0.79 -1.42
CA ILE A 112 -7.62 0.75 -0.90
C ILE A 112 -7.64 0.27 0.54
N MET A 113 -6.85 -0.75 0.84
CA MET A 113 -6.54 -1.15 2.21
C MET A 113 -5.41 -0.27 2.75
N VAL A 114 -5.63 0.40 3.88
CA VAL A 114 -4.72 1.41 4.42
C VAL A 114 -4.16 0.96 5.76
N MET A 115 -2.83 0.93 5.86
CA MET A 115 -2.09 0.69 7.09
C MET A 115 -1.56 2.00 7.66
N ARG A 116 -1.55 2.14 8.99
CA ARG A 116 -1.06 3.36 9.64
C ARG A 116 0.46 3.51 9.53
N GLY A 117 1.18 2.41 9.49
CA GLY A 117 2.63 2.41 9.48
C GLY A 117 3.21 1.03 9.24
N PHE A 118 4.53 0.96 9.33
CA PHE A 118 5.30 -0.26 9.14
C PHE A 118 5.22 -1.18 10.35
N VAL A 119 5.18 -2.49 10.10
CA VAL A 119 5.27 -3.52 11.13
C VAL A 119 6.69 -3.51 11.71
N GLY A 120 6.81 -3.30 13.02
CA GLY A 120 8.12 -3.18 13.69
C GLY A 120 8.79 -1.81 13.53
N GLY A 121 8.11 -0.83 12.95
CA GLY A 121 8.61 0.54 12.78
C GLY A 121 9.35 0.79 11.46
N VAL A 122 9.64 2.07 11.20
CA VAL A 122 10.18 2.54 9.89
C VAL A 122 11.60 2.06 9.58
N ARG A 123 12.34 1.54 10.57
CA ARG A 123 13.75 1.17 10.42
C ARG A 123 13.95 -0.11 9.61
N VAL A 124 12.93 -0.97 9.53
CA VAL A 124 13.03 -2.28 8.85
C VAL A 124 11.75 -2.56 8.08
N ILE A 125 11.84 -2.65 6.75
CA ILE A 125 10.66 -2.89 5.89
C ILE A 125 10.27 -4.37 5.77
N LYS A 126 11.24 -5.29 5.99
CA LYS A 126 11.05 -6.73 5.82
C LYS A 126 9.84 -7.31 6.58
N PRO A 127 9.57 -6.97 7.86
CA PRO A 127 8.39 -7.46 8.56
C PRO A 127 7.08 -6.96 7.93
N THR A 128 7.10 -5.76 7.35
CA THR A 128 5.92 -5.20 6.69
C THR A 128 5.61 -5.93 5.40
N LEU A 129 6.63 -6.25 4.59
CA LEU A 129 6.47 -7.06 3.38
C LEU A 129 5.96 -8.46 3.72
N ALA A 130 6.56 -9.12 4.72
CA ALA A 130 6.11 -10.44 5.16
C ALA A 130 4.65 -10.43 5.65
N PHE A 131 4.25 -9.38 6.37
CA PHE A 131 2.86 -9.18 6.77
C PHE A 131 1.94 -9.01 5.56
N ILE A 132 2.29 -8.13 4.61
CA ILE A 132 1.52 -7.92 3.39
C ILE A 132 1.38 -9.23 2.60
N ASP A 133 2.46 -9.97 2.41
CA ASP A 133 2.44 -11.27 1.72
C ASP A 133 1.52 -12.27 2.44
N SER A 134 1.55 -12.30 3.77
CA SER A 134 0.69 -13.18 4.57
C SER A 134 -0.82 -12.89 4.42
N VAL A 135 -1.17 -11.66 4.03
CA VAL A 135 -2.54 -11.23 3.75
C VAL A 135 -2.90 -11.50 2.28
N LEU A 136 -1.99 -11.24 1.35
CA LEU A 136 -2.21 -11.35 -0.09
C LEU A 136 -2.25 -12.80 -0.59
N ILE A 137 -1.42 -13.70 -0.05
CA ILE A 137 -1.34 -15.09 -0.52
C ILE A 137 -2.60 -15.85 -0.08
N LYS A 138 -3.32 -16.45 -1.05
CA LYS A 138 -4.58 -17.16 -0.80
C LYS A 138 -4.33 -18.42 0.02
N ASP A 139 -3.45 -19.30 -0.47
CA ASP A 139 -3.10 -20.56 0.16
C ASP A 139 -1.94 -20.41 1.15
N GLN A 140 -2.19 -20.74 2.42
CA GLN A 140 -1.16 -20.67 3.48
C GLN A 140 -0.07 -21.72 3.33
N ASN A 141 -0.34 -22.81 2.61
CA ASN A 141 0.64 -23.87 2.35
C ASN A 141 1.49 -23.58 1.11
N CYS A 142 1.18 -22.52 0.38
CA CYS A 142 1.95 -22.15 -0.80
C CYS A 142 3.26 -21.49 -0.40
N ASP A 143 4.36 -22.14 -0.78
CA ASP A 143 5.70 -21.60 -0.61
C ASP A 143 6.01 -20.64 -1.76
N SER A 144 5.88 -19.34 -1.48
CA SER A 144 6.15 -18.27 -2.44
C SER A 144 7.63 -18.15 -2.82
N ALA A 145 8.54 -18.74 -2.05
CA ALA A 145 9.97 -18.76 -2.37
C ALA A 145 10.29 -19.79 -3.47
N ASN A 146 9.47 -20.85 -3.59
CA ASN A 146 9.74 -22.00 -4.46
C ASN A 146 8.72 -22.16 -5.60
N SER A 147 7.58 -21.47 -5.55
CA SER A 147 6.51 -21.61 -6.54
C SER A 147 5.67 -20.34 -6.73
N LYS A 148 4.95 -20.25 -7.85
CA LYS A 148 4.01 -19.14 -8.10
C LYS A 148 2.75 -19.38 -7.28
N CYS A 149 2.51 -18.54 -6.28
CA CYS A 149 1.31 -18.58 -5.46
C CYS A 149 0.20 -17.69 -6.01
N ASP A 150 -1.04 -18.15 -5.88
CA ASP A 150 -2.21 -17.32 -6.15
C ASP A 150 -2.35 -16.24 -5.07
N ALA A 151 -2.46 -15.00 -5.51
CA ALA A 151 -2.54 -13.82 -4.64
C ALA A 151 -3.78 -12.98 -4.93
N TYR A 152 -4.38 -12.42 -3.88
CA TYR A 152 -5.41 -11.41 -3.98
C TYR A 152 -4.89 -10.17 -4.73
N GLN A 153 -5.67 -9.66 -5.68
CA GLN A 153 -5.36 -8.46 -6.45
C GLN A 153 -6.00 -7.24 -5.80
N ILE A 154 -5.36 -6.72 -4.74
CA ILE A 154 -5.87 -5.58 -3.96
C ILE A 154 -4.82 -4.46 -3.88
N ASN A 155 -5.29 -3.24 -3.63
CA ASN A 155 -4.41 -2.10 -3.40
C ASN A 155 -4.18 -1.94 -1.90
N ILE A 156 -2.92 -1.98 -1.48
CA ILE A 156 -2.51 -1.72 -0.08
C ILE A 156 -1.63 -0.47 -0.07
N ASN A 157 -1.90 0.46 0.84
CA ASN A 157 -1.11 1.67 1.06
C ASN A 157 -0.77 1.82 2.55
N ILE A 158 0.41 2.37 2.84
CA ILE A 158 0.84 2.74 4.19
C ILE A 158 0.80 4.27 4.28
N ASP A 159 -0.27 4.80 4.86
CA ASP A 159 -0.50 6.24 4.93
C ASP A 159 -1.08 6.64 6.30
N PRO A 160 -0.25 7.11 7.24
CA PRO A 160 -0.72 7.61 8.53
C PRO A 160 -1.56 8.90 8.41
N ALA A 161 -1.38 9.70 7.36
CA ALA A 161 -2.11 10.95 7.20
C ALA A 161 -3.60 10.68 6.95
N LEU A 162 -3.93 9.63 6.20
CA LEU A 162 -5.33 9.21 6.00
C LEU A 162 -6.05 8.84 7.29
N PHE A 163 -5.35 8.23 8.27
CA PHE A 163 -5.92 7.96 9.59
C PHE A 163 -6.28 9.26 10.32
N LEU A 164 -5.44 10.30 10.18
CA LEU A 164 -5.69 11.61 10.78
C LEU A 164 -6.83 12.34 10.06
N THR A 165 -6.81 12.36 8.72
CA THR A 165 -7.83 13.01 7.88
C THR A 165 -9.24 12.52 8.19
N TYR A 166 -9.42 11.21 8.36
CA TYR A 166 -10.73 10.62 8.64
C TYR A 166 -10.96 10.31 10.13
N GLY A 167 -10.07 10.72 11.02
CA GLY A 167 -10.23 10.54 12.47
C GLY A 167 -10.30 9.07 12.92
N VAL A 168 -9.65 8.16 12.19
CA VAL A 168 -9.70 6.72 12.47
C VAL A 168 -8.78 6.37 13.63
N GLN A 169 -9.38 6.14 14.81
CA GLN A 169 -8.64 5.79 16.02
C GLN A 169 -8.51 4.27 16.22
N THR A 170 -9.56 3.52 15.87
CA THR A 170 -9.66 2.07 16.00
C THR A 170 -9.82 1.40 14.64
N VAL A 171 -9.38 0.14 14.53
CA VAL A 171 -9.48 -0.68 13.32
C VAL A 171 -10.08 -2.05 13.63
N PRO A 172 -10.74 -2.73 12.68
CA PRO A 172 -10.99 -2.27 11.31
C PRO A 172 -11.96 -1.08 11.24
N ALA A 173 -11.76 -0.23 10.24
CA ALA A 173 -12.68 0.85 9.91
C ALA A 173 -12.80 0.97 8.40
N ILE A 174 -14.03 1.17 7.91
CA ILE A 174 -14.35 1.37 6.51
C ILE A 174 -14.82 2.80 6.35
N VAL A 175 -14.17 3.53 5.44
CA VAL A 175 -14.52 4.89 5.09
C VAL A 175 -14.89 4.94 3.62
N TYR A 176 -16.07 5.46 3.32
CA TYR A 176 -16.44 5.87 1.97
C TYR A 176 -16.35 7.39 1.87
N ALA A 177 -15.53 7.86 0.94
CA ALA A 177 -15.19 9.26 0.75
C ALA A 177 -15.58 9.72 -0.66
N ARG A 178 -16.20 10.90 -0.78
CA ARG A 178 -16.64 11.50 -2.05
C ARG A 178 -16.06 12.89 -2.27
N GLY A 179 -15.79 13.24 -3.52
CA GLY A 179 -15.16 14.51 -3.87
C GLY A 179 -13.67 14.55 -3.53
N VAL A 180 -12.97 13.41 -3.62
CA VAL A 180 -11.56 13.31 -3.29
C VAL A 180 -10.69 13.68 -4.49
N ASN A 181 -10.01 14.83 -4.44
CA ASN A 181 -9.14 15.28 -5.53
C ASN A 181 -7.77 14.55 -5.53
N GLU A 182 -7.40 13.96 -6.66
CA GLU A 182 -6.10 13.26 -6.85
C GLU A 182 -4.91 14.23 -6.78
N THR A 183 -5.06 15.43 -7.34
CA THR A 183 -4.00 16.46 -7.42
C THR A 183 -3.57 17.04 -6.07
N GLU A 184 -4.36 16.82 -5.03
CA GLU A 184 -4.09 17.31 -3.68
C GLU A 184 -3.51 16.21 -2.78
N MET A 185 -3.72 14.93 -3.09
CA MET A 185 -3.12 13.80 -2.37
C MET A 185 -1.64 13.57 -2.72
N GLU A 186 -1.20 13.94 -3.94
CA GLU A 186 0.21 13.85 -4.35
C GLU A 186 1.10 14.96 -3.74
N LYS A 187 0.48 16.03 -3.21
CA LYS A 187 1.20 17.14 -2.55
C LYS A 187 1.44 16.79 -1.09
N GLY A 188 2.50 16.00 -0.86
CA GLY A 188 2.91 15.58 0.48
C GLY A 188 2.97 16.70 1.52
N GLN A 189 2.55 16.33 2.74
CA GLN A 189 2.82 16.95 4.04
C GLN A 189 2.94 18.49 4.07
N GLY A 190 1.80 19.16 4.24
CA GLY A 190 1.76 20.59 4.58
C GLY A 190 0.42 21.26 4.29
N ALA A 191 -0.32 20.76 3.30
CA ALA A 191 -1.74 21.06 3.18
C ALA A 191 -2.49 20.11 4.12
N THR A 192 -3.40 20.64 4.93
CA THR A 192 -4.48 19.86 5.53
C THR A 192 -5.09 19.03 4.41
N GLY A 193 -4.76 17.73 4.35
CA GLY A 193 -5.08 16.87 3.22
C GLY A 193 -6.56 17.05 2.92
N SER A 194 -6.87 17.49 1.69
CA SER A 194 -8.23 17.90 1.34
C SER A 194 -9.18 16.79 1.73
N ALA A 195 -9.92 17.05 2.81
CA ALA A 195 -10.94 16.15 3.26
C ALA A 195 -11.91 16.01 2.11
N ALA A 196 -12.34 14.78 1.87
CA ALA A 196 -13.47 14.52 1.00
C ALA A 196 -14.61 15.49 1.35
N SER A 197 -15.32 15.98 0.33
CA SER A 197 -16.51 16.82 0.53
C SER A 197 -17.55 16.17 1.42
N ASP A 198 -17.59 14.83 1.42
CA ASP A 198 -18.49 14.01 2.20
C ASP A 198 -17.80 12.67 2.53
N ALA A 199 -17.94 12.18 3.76
CA ALA A 199 -17.30 10.95 4.22
C ALA A 199 -18.16 10.20 5.25
N TYR A 200 -18.30 8.90 5.06
CA TYR A 200 -19.08 7.99 5.90
C TYR A 200 -18.16 6.94 6.50
N ILE A 201 -18.26 6.71 7.80
CA ILE A 201 -17.31 5.86 8.55
C ILE A 201 -18.08 4.81 9.34
N ILE A 202 -17.68 3.55 9.18
CA ILE A 202 -18.13 2.43 10.02
C ILE A 202 -16.89 1.79 10.64
N SER A 203 -16.85 1.70 11.96
CA SER A 203 -15.75 1.10 12.72
C SER A 203 -16.22 -0.13 13.49
N GLY A 204 -15.37 -1.15 13.58
CA GLY A 204 -15.63 -2.40 14.29
C GLY A 204 -15.41 -3.63 13.42
N ASP A 205 -15.31 -4.79 14.06
CA ASP A 205 -15.13 -6.09 13.39
C ASP A 205 -16.44 -6.53 12.70
N VAL A 206 -16.73 -5.91 11.56
CA VAL A 206 -17.91 -6.17 10.76
C VAL A 206 -17.54 -6.62 9.35
N PRO A 207 -18.35 -7.48 8.70
CA PRO A 207 -18.13 -7.84 7.30
C PRO A 207 -18.13 -6.60 6.40
N PHE A 208 -17.28 -6.62 5.36
CA PHE A 208 -17.15 -5.50 4.43
C PHE A 208 -18.49 -5.14 3.76
N GLU A 209 -19.24 -6.16 3.34
CA GLU A 209 -20.57 -6.01 2.78
C GLU A 209 -21.54 -5.31 3.74
N TYR A 210 -21.51 -5.67 5.03
CA TYR A 210 -22.40 -5.07 6.03
C TYR A 210 -22.10 -3.58 6.22
N ALA A 211 -20.82 -3.21 6.34
CA ALA A 211 -20.42 -1.81 6.47
C ALA A 211 -20.88 -0.97 5.27
N LEU A 212 -20.70 -1.50 4.05
CA LEU A 212 -21.16 -0.82 2.84
C LEU A 212 -22.68 -0.71 2.76
N ALA A 213 -23.41 -1.72 3.22
CA ALA A 213 -24.87 -1.68 3.29
C ALA A 213 -25.35 -0.59 4.26
N GLU A 214 -24.68 -0.42 5.40
CA GLU A 214 -24.99 0.67 6.34
C GLU A 214 -24.70 2.04 5.73
N ILE A 215 -23.52 2.22 5.14
CA ILE A 215 -23.13 3.46 4.46
C ILE A 215 -24.12 3.83 3.35
N THR A 216 -24.66 2.85 2.63
CA THR A 216 -25.63 3.08 1.54
C THR A 216 -26.92 3.71 2.04
N LYS A 217 -27.36 3.39 3.27
CA LYS A 217 -28.60 3.95 3.84
C LYS A 217 -28.54 5.47 3.98
N GLU A 218 -27.37 5.99 4.33
CA GLU A 218 -27.14 7.43 4.50
C GLU A 218 -26.69 8.10 3.20
N SER A 219 -25.68 7.53 2.54
CA SER A 219 -25.06 8.12 1.34
C SER A 219 -25.93 8.05 0.08
N LYS A 220 -26.86 7.09 0.02
CA LYS A 220 -27.70 6.80 -1.16
C LYS A 220 -26.90 6.62 -2.45
N SER A 221 -25.67 6.12 -2.34
CA SER A 221 -24.75 5.95 -3.46
C SER A 221 -25.09 4.73 -4.31
N SER A 222 -25.46 4.97 -5.57
CA SER A 222 -25.69 3.90 -6.56
C SER A 222 -24.42 3.08 -6.86
N GLN A 223 -23.23 3.65 -6.65
CA GLN A 223 -21.97 2.92 -6.83
C GLN A 223 -21.77 1.87 -5.75
N ILE A 224 -22.07 2.21 -4.49
CA ILE A 224 -22.01 1.23 -3.40
C ILE A 224 -23.06 0.12 -3.60
N GLU A 225 -24.26 0.45 -4.10
CA GLU A 225 -25.25 -0.58 -4.44
C GLU A 225 -24.72 -1.58 -5.48
N ASN A 226 -23.97 -1.11 -6.47
CA ASN A 226 -23.36 -1.98 -7.49
C ASN A 226 -22.26 -2.86 -6.89
N ILE A 227 -21.44 -2.31 -5.98
CA ILE A 227 -20.45 -3.05 -5.22
C ILE A 227 -21.11 -4.15 -4.38
N LEU A 228 -22.19 -3.81 -3.65
CA LEU A 228 -22.95 -4.77 -2.84
C LEU A 228 -23.54 -5.90 -3.68
N LYS A 229 -24.09 -5.60 -4.87
CA LYS A 229 -24.57 -6.62 -5.81
C LYS A 229 -23.43 -7.55 -6.24
N LYS A 230 -22.23 -7.03 -6.50
CA LYS A 230 -21.08 -7.84 -6.89
C LYS A 230 -20.60 -8.74 -5.74
N LEU A 231 -20.53 -8.22 -4.51
CA LEU A 231 -20.15 -9.00 -3.32
C LEU A 231 -21.14 -10.14 -3.04
N ARG A 232 -22.44 -9.89 -3.17
CA ARG A 232 -23.52 -10.86 -2.93
C ARG A 232 -23.63 -11.97 -3.97
N ARG A 233 -23.24 -11.71 -5.22
CA ARG A 233 -23.30 -12.70 -6.32
C ARG A 233 -22.41 -13.93 -6.10
N GLY A 234 -21.50 -13.92 -5.11
CA GLY A 234 -20.71 -15.10 -4.74
C GLY A 234 -21.42 -16.11 -3.85
N PHE A 235 -22.66 -15.85 -3.42
CA PHE A 235 -23.40 -16.68 -2.46
C PHE A 235 -24.59 -17.46 -3.08
N TYR A 236 -24.81 -17.36 -4.39
CA TYR A 236 -25.89 -18.06 -5.12
C TYR A 236 -25.35 -18.85 -6.31
#